data_AF-A0A645GMS7-F1
#
_entry.id   AF-A0A645GMS7-F1
#
_cell.length_a   1.000
_cell.length_b   1.000
_cell.length_c   1.000
_cell.angle_alpha   90.00
_cell.angle_beta   90.00
_cell.angle_gamma   90.00
#
_symmetry.space_group_name_H-M   'P 1'
#
loop_
_entity.id
_entity.type
_entity.pdbx_description
1 polymer ?
#
loop_
_entity_poly.entity_id
_entity_poly.type
_entity_poly.pdbx_seq_one_letter_code
_entity_poly.pdbx_strand_id
1 'polypeptide(L)'
;MEQLRREKDKAKDATDLARRARAAVKKGVEAIDAAADPILTPADFDGDYVLPRALRVGDTVLIAALGKQATVLSLPDKNNNVEVQAGTAKTRVKLDGLRLIEKPSAAKTAAGARSTGSTESRLTMAAQTRLDLRGMMVDDCLIELDRFIDSSLRTGLTEFVIVHGKGTGALRKAVQQYLRQSPYIKSHRLGTYGEGEDGVTIVELK
;
A
#
# COMPACT_ATOMS: atom_id res chain seq x y z
N MET A 1 23.43 -25.68 59.20
CA MET A 1 23.73 -26.27 57.87
C MET A 1 22.48 -26.48 57.01
N GLU A 2 21.29 -26.71 57.59
CA GLU A 2 20.06 -27.03 56.84
C GLU A 2 19.35 -25.80 56.21
N GLN A 3 19.37 -24.65 56.89
CA GLN A 3 18.78 -23.39 56.39
C GLN A 3 19.47 -22.89 55.11
N LEU A 4 20.80 -22.99 55.04
CA LEU A 4 21.60 -22.63 53.87
C LEU A 4 21.34 -23.52 52.64
N ARG A 5 20.91 -24.77 52.83
CA ARG A 5 20.50 -25.65 51.72
C ARG A 5 19.12 -25.26 51.18
N ARG A 6 18.17 -25.02 52.08
CA ARG A 6 16.79 -24.64 51.72
C ARG A 6 16.69 -23.31 50.99
N GLU A 7 17.54 -22.33 51.31
CA GLU A 7 17.62 -21.08 50.56
C GLU A 7 18.25 -21.26 49.17
N LYS A 8 19.28 -22.10 49.05
CA LYS A 8 19.90 -22.43 47.76
C LYS A 8 18.95 -23.18 46.83
N ASP A 9 18.11 -24.07 47.38
CA ASP A 9 17.14 -24.82 46.59
C ASP A 9 16.02 -23.90 46.07
N LYS A 10 15.50 -23.00 46.94
CA LYS A 10 14.54 -21.95 46.51
C LYS A 10 15.10 -21.02 45.44
N ALA A 11 16.37 -20.63 45.55
CA ALA A 11 17.02 -19.78 44.56
C ALA A 11 17.19 -20.49 43.20
N LYS A 12 17.54 -21.78 43.21
CA LYS A 12 17.63 -22.61 41.99
C LYS A 12 16.26 -22.77 41.33
N ASP A 13 15.22 -23.08 42.11
CA ASP A 13 13.85 -23.24 41.61
C ASP A 13 13.33 -21.96 40.96
N ALA A 14 13.61 -20.79 41.56
CA ALA A 14 13.24 -19.49 40.99
C ALA A 14 13.97 -19.21 39.66
N THR A 15 15.25 -19.55 39.56
CA THR A 15 16.01 -19.38 38.30
C THR A 15 15.54 -20.34 37.20
N ASP A 16 15.17 -21.56 37.54
CA ASP A 16 14.66 -22.55 36.59
C ASP A 16 13.26 -22.20 36.10
N LEU A 17 12.40 -21.66 36.97
CA LEU A 17 11.09 -21.15 36.60
C LEU A 17 11.21 -19.95 35.63
N ALA A 18 12.11 -19.01 35.92
CA ALA A 18 12.36 -17.86 35.04
C ALA A 18 12.91 -18.29 33.66
N ARG A 19 13.81 -19.29 33.63
CA ARG A 19 14.35 -19.84 32.38
C ARG A 19 13.27 -20.53 31.54
N ARG A 20 12.39 -21.32 32.16
CA ARG A 20 11.25 -21.96 31.48
C ARG A 20 10.23 -20.94 30.97
N ALA A 21 9.92 -19.91 31.77
CA ALA A 21 9.03 -18.83 31.36
C ALA A 21 9.58 -18.09 30.12
N ARG A 22 10.88 -17.76 30.11
CA ARG A 22 11.53 -17.14 28.94
C ARG A 22 11.56 -18.04 27.71
N ALA A 23 11.80 -19.34 27.89
CA ALA A 23 11.78 -20.29 26.78
C ALA A 23 10.38 -20.45 26.17
N ALA A 24 9.34 -20.45 27.01
CA ALA A 24 7.94 -20.49 26.55
C ALA A 24 7.56 -19.22 25.77
N VAL A 25 7.95 -18.03 26.27
CA VAL A 25 7.73 -16.76 25.57
C VAL A 25 8.48 -16.75 24.22
N LYS A 26 9.74 -17.17 24.19
CA LYS A 26 10.53 -17.25 22.95
C LYS A 26 9.88 -18.17 21.92
N LYS A 27 9.42 -19.36 22.34
CA LYS A 27 8.72 -20.30 21.46
C LYS A 27 7.38 -19.75 20.95
N GLY A 28 6.68 -18.97 21.78
CA GLY A 28 5.46 -18.27 21.38
C GLY A 28 5.72 -17.18 20.34
N VAL A 29 6.78 -16.37 20.53
CA VAL A 29 7.19 -15.34 19.57
C VAL A 29 7.61 -15.96 18.24
N GLU A 30 8.41 -17.02 18.26
CA GLU A 30 8.81 -17.75 17.04
C GLU A 30 7.62 -18.34 16.27
N ALA A 31 6.60 -18.84 16.98
CA ALA A 31 5.38 -19.36 16.36
C ALA A 31 4.50 -18.25 15.76
N ILE A 32 4.46 -17.06 16.38
CA ILE A 32 3.74 -15.89 15.87
C ILE A 32 4.44 -15.34 14.62
N ASP A 33 5.78 -15.23 14.64
CA ASP A 33 6.57 -14.78 13.49
C ASP A 33 6.40 -15.73 12.30
N ALA A 34 6.44 -17.04 12.52
CA ALA A 34 6.25 -18.05 11.46
C ALA A 34 4.83 -18.04 10.86
N ALA A 35 3.81 -17.65 11.63
CA ALA A 35 2.43 -17.53 11.15
C ALA A 35 2.17 -16.21 10.40
N ALA A 36 2.92 -15.15 10.74
CA ALA A 36 2.75 -13.82 10.14
C ALA A 36 3.43 -13.68 8.78
N ASP A 37 4.50 -14.43 8.52
CA ASP A 37 5.25 -14.38 7.26
C ASP A 37 5.50 -15.80 6.74
N PRO A 38 4.50 -16.43 6.08
CA PRO A 38 4.71 -17.74 5.49
C PRO A 38 5.81 -17.61 4.41
N ILE A 39 6.92 -18.31 4.59
CA ILE A 39 7.93 -18.47 3.55
C ILE A 39 7.27 -19.27 2.43
N LEU A 40 6.67 -18.57 1.47
CA LEU A 40 6.05 -19.18 0.30
C LEU A 40 7.14 -19.94 -0.45
N THR A 41 6.95 -21.24 -0.58
CA THR A 41 7.88 -22.08 -1.31
C THR A 41 7.64 -21.92 -2.81
N PRO A 42 8.65 -22.15 -3.66
CA PRO A 42 8.45 -22.15 -5.11
C PRO A 42 7.35 -23.13 -5.58
N ALA A 43 6.97 -24.12 -4.76
CA ALA A 43 5.91 -25.09 -5.05
C ALA A 43 4.48 -24.54 -4.85
N ASP A 44 4.31 -23.44 -4.09
CA ASP A 44 2.99 -22.81 -3.86
C ASP A 44 2.53 -21.98 -5.07
N PHE A 45 3.36 -21.95 -6.11
CA PHE A 45 3.23 -21.09 -7.26
C PHE A 45 3.35 -21.95 -8.52
N ASP A 46 2.24 -22.57 -8.94
CA ASP A 46 2.03 -23.25 -10.23
C ASP A 46 3.33 -23.71 -10.91
N GLY A 47 3.87 -24.84 -10.47
CA GLY A 47 5.17 -25.40 -10.93
C GLY A 47 5.25 -25.74 -12.42
N ASP A 48 4.15 -25.58 -13.16
CA ASP A 48 4.03 -25.86 -14.59
C ASP A 48 3.89 -24.59 -15.46
N TYR A 49 4.14 -23.40 -14.89
CA TYR A 49 4.05 -22.16 -15.67
C TYR A 49 5.17 -22.08 -16.72
N VAL A 50 4.78 -22.21 -17.99
CA VAL A 50 5.66 -21.96 -19.15
C VAL A 50 5.40 -20.56 -19.68
N LEU A 51 6.48 -19.80 -19.89
CA LEU A 51 6.39 -18.46 -20.49
C LEU A 51 5.70 -18.54 -21.87
N PRO A 52 4.61 -17.77 -22.10
CA PRO A 52 3.90 -17.76 -23.39
C PRO A 52 4.78 -17.33 -24.57
N ARG A 53 5.79 -16.50 -24.29
CA ARG A 53 6.81 -16.06 -25.24
C ARG A 53 8.11 -15.78 -24.52
N ALA A 54 9.22 -15.75 -25.26
CA ALA A 54 10.51 -15.31 -24.73
C ALA A 54 10.41 -13.90 -24.12
N LEU A 55 11.04 -13.72 -22.95
CA LEU A 55 11.13 -12.43 -22.27
C LEU A 55 11.91 -11.43 -23.13
N ARG A 56 11.45 -10.18 -23.13
CA ARG A 56 12.15 -9.04 -23.72
C ARG A 56 12.47 -8.03 -22.64
N VAL A 57 13.56 -7.29 -22.84
CA VAL A 57 13.90 -6.14 -22.00
C VAL A 57 12.74 -5.15 -22.05
N GLY A 58 12.29 -4.69 -20.88
CA GLY A 58 11.13 -3.81 -20.72
C GLY A 58 9.80 -4.53 -20.47
N ASP A 59 9.74 -5.87 -20.58
CA ASP A 59 8.53 -6.61 -20.22
C ASP A 59 8.24 -6.49 -18.71
N THR A 60 6.96 -6.40 -18.36
CA THR A 60 6.50 -6.46 -16.97
C THR A 60 6.32 -7.93 -16.58
N VAL A 61 7.01 -8.37 -15.54
CA VAL A 61 6.99 -9.74 -15.04
C VAL A 61 6.63 -9.76 -13.55
N LEU A 62 6.01 -10.84 -13.09
CA LEU A 62 5.78 -11.12 -11.67
C LEU A 62 6.89 -12.05 -11.18
N ILE A 63 7.56 -11.67 -10.09
CA ILE A 63 8.49 -12.55 -9.38
C ILE A 63 7.66 -13.46 -8.49
N ALA A 64 7.56 -14.75 -8.82
CA ALA A 64 6.71 -15.72 -8.12
C ALA A 64 7.03 -15.76 -6.62
N ALA A 65 8.30 -15.91 -6.24
CA ALA A 65 8.74 -16.00 -4.85
C ALA A 65 8.43 -14.75 -3.98
N LEU A 66 8.31 -13.57 -4.61
CA LEU A 66 8.07 -12.31 -3.90
C LEU A 66 6.64 -11.79 -4.06
N GLY A 67 5.86 -12.36 -4.98
CA GLY A 67 4.55 -11.82 -5.38
C GLY A 67 4.61 -10.37 -5.91
N LYS A 68 5.79 -9.88 -6.33
CA LYS A 68 6.00 -8.48 -6.75
C LYS A 68 6.20 -8.36 -8.25
N GLN A 69 5.63 -7.30 -8.81
CA GLN A 69 5.87 -6.93 -10.21
C GLN A 69 7.24 -6.28 -10.36
N ALA A 70 7.91 -6.63 -11.46
CA ALA A 70 9.21 -6.13 -11.82
C ALA A 70 9.32 -5.92 -13.34
N THR A 71 10.23 -5.05 -13.75
CA THR A 71 10.54 -4.83 -15.16
C THR A 71 11.82 -5.57 -15.53
N VAL A 72 11.81 -6.30 -16.63
CA VAL A 72 13.00 -7.01 -17.13
C VAL A 72 14.04 -5.98 -17.62
N LEU A 73 15.23 -6.01 -17.03
CA LEU A 73 16.36 -5.15 -17.43
C LEU A 73 17.32 -5.86 -18.38
N SER A 74 17.51 -7.17 -18.22
CA SER A 74 18.38 -7.97 -19.07
C SER A 74 17.74 -9.30 -19.45
N LEU A 75 18.20 -9.89 -20.55
CA LEU A 75 17.79 -11.22 -20.98
C LEU A 75 18.46 -12.31 -20.11
N PRO A 76 18.04 -13.58 -20.20
CA PRO A 76 18.60 -14.66 -19.39
C PRO A 76 20.10 -14.87 -19.67
N ASP A 77 20.91 -14.84 -18.61
CA ASP A 77 22.32 -15.21 -18.65
C ASP A 77 22.49 -16.73 -18.88
N LYS A 78 23.74 -17.20 -19.08
CA LYS A 78 24.09 -18.63 -19.24
C LYS A 78 23.58 -19.54 -18.11
N ASN A 79 23.25 -18.98 -16.95
CA ASN A 79 22.72 -19.69 -15.78
C ASN A 79 21.19 -19.51 -15.62
N ASN A 80 20.48 -19.13 -16.68
CA ASN A 80 19.03 -18.84 -16.70
C ASN A 80 18.59 -17.79 -15.66
N ASN A 81 19.47 -16.85 -15.34
CA ASN A 81 19.19 -15.74 -14.45
C ASN A 81 18.86 -14.49 -15.24
N VAL A 82 17.81 -13.78 -14.84
CA VAL A 82 17.30 -12.57 -15.47
C VAL A 82 17.41 -11.43 -14.47
N GLU A 83 17.96 -10.28 -14.88
CA GLU A 83 17.97 -9.09 -14.04
C GLU A 83 16.64 -8.36 -14.18
N VAL A 84 15.98 -8.15 -13.05
CA VAL A 84 14.67 -7.50 -12.98
C VAL A 84 14.71 -6.36 -11.96
N GLN A 85 13.99 -5.29 -12.24
CA GLN A 85 13.84 -4.15 -11.35
C GLN A 85 12.46 -4.18 -10.70
N ALA A 86 12.43 -4.42 -9.38
CA ALA A 86 11.22 -4.36 -8.57
C ALA A 86 11.23 -3.04 -7.77
N GLY A 87 10.56 -2.02 -8.28
CA GLY A 87 10.59 -0.68 -7.70
C GLY A 87 11.99 -0.05 -7.76
N THR A 88 12.58 0.28 -6.61
CA THR A 88 13.93 0.84 -6.51
C THR A 88 15.04 -0.21 -6.42
N ALA A 89 14.69 -1.48 -6.17
CA ALA A 89 15.64 -2.57 -6.02
C ALA A 89 15.85 -3.30 -7.36
N LYS A 90 17.11 -3.63 -7.65
CA LYS A 90 17.50 -4.52 -8.75
C LYS A 90 17.83 -5.89 -8.19
N THR A 91 17.26 -6.93 -8.78
CA THR A 91 17.42 -8.30 -8.30
C THR A 91 17.61 -9.25 -9.47
N ARG A 92 18.43 -10.27 -9.26
CA ARG A 92 18.64 -11.36 -10.20
C ARG A 92 17.76 -12.54 -9.82
N VAL A 93 16.89 -12.98 -10.74
CA VAL A 93 15.90 -14.03 -10.50
C VAL A 93 16.01 -15.10 -11.59
N LYS A 94 15.82 -16.38 -11.23
CA LYS A 94 15.76 -17.46 -12.22
C LYS A 94 14.53 -17.30 -13.12
N LEU A 95 14.69 -17.64 -14.39
CA LEU A 95 13.64 -17.58 -15.40
C LEU A 95 12.37 -18.35 -14.97
N ASP A 96 12.52 -19.52 -14.36
CA ASP A 96 11.40 -20.35 -13.87
C ASP A 96 10.56 -19.67 -12.79
N GLY A 97 11.15 -18.71 -12.07
CA GLY A 97 10.46 -17.92 -11.04
C GLY A 97 9.80 -16.65 -11.57
N LEU A 98 9.80 -16.41 -12.89
CA LEU A 98 9.23 -15.23 -13.52
C LEU A 98 7.99 -15.57 -14.31
N ARG A 99 6.91 -14.81 -14.09
CA ARG A 99 5.69 -14.89 -14.90
C ARG A 99 5.54 -13.66 -15.77
N LEU A 100 5.29 -13.84 -17.05
CA LEU A 100 5.06 -12.72 -17.95
C LEU A 100 3.65 -12.17 -17.71
N ILE A 101 3.55 -10.87 -17.38
CA ILE A 101 2.29 -10.15 -17.35
C ILE A 101 2.13 -9.51 -18.72
N GLU A 102 1.29 -10.10 -19.57
CA GLU A 102 0.90 -9.46 -20.82
C GLU A 102 0.03 -8.24 -20.50
N LYS A 103 0.62 -7.04 -20.61
CA LYS A 103 -0.18 -5.82 -20.71
C LYS A 103 -0.87 -5.83 -22.07
N PRO A 104 -2.21 -5.73 -22.14
CA PRO A 104 -2.89 -5.43 -23.40
C PRO A 104 -2.30 -4.13 -23.93
N SER A 105 -1.73 -4.18 -25.14
CA SER A 105 -1.32 -2.97 -25.87
C SER A 105 -2.50 -2.00 -25.91
N ALA A 106 -2.25 -0.76 -25.52
CA ALA A 106 -3.24 0.28 -25.30
C ALA A 106 -4.34 0.35 -26.38
N ALA A 107 -5.57 -0.03 -26.01
CA ALA A 107 -6.77 0.47 -26.66
C ALA A 107 -7.29 1.64 -25.82
N LYS A 108 -7.20 2.84 -26.38
CA LYS A 108 -8.00 3.99 -25.96
C LYS A 108 -9.47 3.60 -26.09
N THR A 109 -10.22 3.59 -24.98
CA THR A 109 -11.60 4.11 -24.92
C THR A 109 -12.12 4.07 -23.49
N ALA A 110 -12.83 5.15 -23.13
CA ALA A 110 -13.53 5.36 -21.88
C ALA A 110 -14.63 4.30 -21.63
N ALA A 111 -14.85 3.96 -20.36
CA ALA A 111 -16.16 3.98 -19.69
C ALA A 111 -16.02 3.39 -18.29
N GLY A 112 -16.80 3.93 -17.35
CA GLY A 112 -16.65 3.71 -15.92
C GLY A 112 -16.81 2.26 -15.45
N ALA A 113 -16.08 1.94 -14.40
CA ALA A 113 -16.42 0.87 -13.48
C ALA A 113 -16.25 1.42 -12.06
N ARG A 114 -17.37 1.55 -11.35
CA ARG A 114 -17.37 1.63 -9.89
C ARG A 114 -16.82 0.29 -9.39
N SER A 115 -15.70 0.31 -8.69
CA SER A 115 -15.22 -0.84 -7.94
C SER A 115 -15.18 -0.48 -6.46
N THR A 116 -16.11 -1.09 -5.74
CA THR A 116 -16.18 -1.11 -4.29
C THR A 116 -15.03 -1.94 -3.74
N GLY A 117 -14.30 -1.39 -2.77
CA GLY A 117 -13.60 -2.15 -1.74
C GLY A 117 -12.53 -3.11 -2.24
N SER A 118 -11.30 -2.62 -2.39
CA SER A 118 -10.13 -3.43 -2.01
C SER A 118 -9.00 -2.50 -1.64
N THR A 119 -8.26 -2.89 -0.60
CA THR A 119 -7.09 -2.25 -0.03
C THR A 119 -6.05 -1.98 -1.11
N GLU A 120 -6.12 -0.82 -1.76
CA GLU A 120 -5.09 -0.40 -2.71
C GLU A 120 -3.83 -0.01 -1.93
N SER A 121 -2.88 -0.92 -2.00
CA SER A 121 -1.43 -0.73 -1.94
C SER A 121 -1.00 0.73 -1.81
N ARG A 122 -0.32 1.04 -0.70
CA ARG A 122 0.31 2.34 -0.34
C ARG A 122 1.30 2.91 -1.37
N LEU A 123 1.44 2.30 -2.55
CA LEU A 123 2.41 2.64 -3.60
C LEU A 123 1.78 2.90 -4.98
N THR A 124 0.48 2.66 -5.16
CA THR A 124 -0.28 3.07 -6.36
C THR A 124 -1.21 4.24 -6.08
N MET A 125 -0.79 5.16 -5.21
CA MET A 125 -1.29 6.53 -5.23
C MET A 125 -0.71 7.21 -6.48
N ALA A 126 -1.20 6.83 -7.67
CA ALA A 126 -1.26 7.81 -8.75
C ALA A 126 -2.01 8.99 -8.12
N ALA A 127 -1.28 10.06 -7.79
CA ALA A 127 -1.76 11.13 -6.93
C ALA A 127 -3.15 11.56 -7.44
N GLN A 128 -4.19 11.06 -6.77
CA GLN A 128 -5.54 11.33 -7.19
C GLN A 128 -5.70 12.81 -6.91
N THR A 129 -5.74 13.65 -7.94
CA THR A 129 -5.94 15.10 -7.81
C THR A 129 -7.40 15.43 -7.47
N ARG A 130 -8.20 14.42 -7.09
CA ARG A 130 -9.64 14.52 -6.92
C ARG A 130 -10.08 13.72 -5.71
N LEU A 131 -10.81 14.38 -4.81
CA LEU A 131 -11.44 13.80 -3.64
C LEU A 131 -12.96 13.83 -3.82
N ASP A 132 -13.62 12.67 -3.76
CA ASP A 132 -15.08 12.57 -3.86
C ASP A 132 -15.71 12.34 -2.49
N LEU A 133 -16.54 13.29 -2.06
CA LEU A 133 -17.19 13.32 -0.74
C LEU A 133 -18.72 13.16 -0.87
N ARG A 134 -19.23 12.89 -2.08
CA ARG A 134 -20.67 12.78 -2.31
C ARG A 134 -21.26 11.59 -1.56
N GLY A 135 -22.37 11.85 -0.88
CA GLY A 135 -23.09 10.82 -0.11
C GLY A 135 -22.48 10.53 1.27
N MET A 136 -21.39 11.19 1.64
CA MET A 136 -20.84 11.13 3.00
C MET A 136 -21.62 12.04 3.94
N MET A 137 -21.57 11.72 5.24
CA MET A 137 -21.99 12.65 6.28
C MET A 137 -20.94 13.75 6.46
N VAL A 138 -21.34 14.87 7.06
CA VAL A 138 -20.46 16.04 7.22
C VAL A 138 -19.21 15.69 8.04
N ASP A 139 -19.35 14.95 9.13
CA ASP A 139 -18.23 14.63 10.00
C ASP A 139 -17.23 13.68 9.31
N ASP A 140 -17.72 12.64 8.65
CA ASP A 140 -16.89 11.70 7.88
C ASP A 140 -16.14 12.40 6.74
N CYS A 141 -16.84 13.32 6.05
CA CYS A 141 -16.30 14.12 4.97
C CYS A 141 -15.11 14.97 5.43
N LEU A 142 -15.17 15.55 6.63
CA LEU A 142 -14.09 16.38 7.17
C LEU A 142 -12.86 15.54 7.55
N ILE A 143 -13.07 14.35 8.12
CA ILE A 143 -12.00 13.41 8.46
C ILE A 143 -11.28 12.94 7.17
N GLU A 144 -12.06 12.60 6.14
CA GLU A 144 -11.49 12.15 4.87
C GLU A 144 -10.74 13.29 4.15
N LEU A 145 -11.26 14.52 4.21
CA LEU A 145 -10.59 15.71 3.67
C LEU A 145 -9.25 15.98 4.35
N ASP A 146 -9.19 15.89 5.68
CA ASP A 146 -7.97 16.08 6.47
C ASP A 146 -6.90 15.05 6.07
N ARG A 147 -7.27 13.77 6.04
CA ARG A 147 -6.40 12.67 5.59
C ARG A 147 -5.89 12.88 4.17
N PHE A 148 -6.74 13.39 3.29
CA PHE A 148 -6.39 13.62 1.89
C PHE A 148 -5.41 14.79 1.73
N ILE A 149 -5.56 15.87 2.50
CA ILE A 149 -4.61 16.99 2.52
C ILE A 149 -3.23 16.50 2.98
N ASP A 150 -3.16 15.71 4.05
CA ASP A 150 -1.91 15.13 4.54
C ASP A 150 -1.21 14.27 3.48
N SER A 151 -1.97 13.46 2.75
CA SER A 151 -1.45 12.64 1.66
C SER A 151 -0.96 13.50 0.49
N SER A 152 -1.69 14.56 0.17
CA SER A 152 -1.38 15.51 -0.90
C SER A 152 -0.07 16.26 -0.62
N LEU A 153 0.11 16.73 0.61
CA LEU A 153 1.37 17.39 1.04
C LEU A 153 2.57 16.43 0.95
N ARG A 154 2.39 15.17 1.35
CA ARG A 154 3.45 14.16 1.30
C ARG A 154 3.84 13.76 -0.12
N THR A 155 2.90 13.82 -1.05
CA THR A 155 3.11 13.50 -2.47
C THR A 155 3.57 14.70 -3.29
N GLY A 156 3.62 15.90 -2.69
CA GLY A 156 4.02 17.14 -3.38
C GLY A 156 2.95 17.66 -4.34
N LEU A 157 1.68 17.34 -4.08
CA LEU A 157 0.57 17.84 -4.88
C LEU A 157 0.34 19.33 -4.58
N THR A 158 0.29 20.16 -5.61
CA THR A 158 0.07 21.61 -5.46
C THR A 158 -1.41 22.01 -5.53
N GLU A 159 -2.24 21.24 -6.22
CA GLU A 159 -3.66 21.53 -6.43
C GLU A 159 -4.48 20.24 -6.47
N PHE A 160 -5.68 20.27 -5.88
CA PHE A 160 -6.67 19.21 -5.99
C PHE A 160 -8.11 19.72 -6.05
N VAL A 161 -8.99 18.80 -6.42
CA VAL A 161 -10.41 19.05 -6.68
C VAL A 161 -11.26 18.25 -5.71
N ILE A 162 -12.12 18.93 -4.94
CA ILE A 162 -13.07 18.31 -4.03
C ILE A 162 -14.46 18.28 -4.66
N VAL A 163 -15.08 17.11 -4.67
CA VAL A 163 -16.44 16.90 -5.16
C VAL A 163 -17.36 16.67 -3.98
N HIS A 164 -18.10 17.70 -3.58
CA HIS A 164 -19.12 17.60 -2.52
C HIS A 164 -20.55 17.51 -3.09
N GLY A 165 -20.72 17.79 -4.39
CA GLY A 165 -22.03 17.85 -5.05
C GLY A 165 -22.78 19.16 -4.75
N LYS A 166 -23.88 19.38 -5.45
CA LYS A 166 -24.72 20.60 -5.31
C LYS A 166 -25.69 20.47 -4.13
N GLY A 167 -26.56 19.45 -4.16
CA GLY A 167 -27.41 18.99 -3.04
C GLY A 167 -28.02 20.10 -2.18
N THR A 168 -28.04 19.89 -0.86
CA THR A 168 -28.45 20.89 0.14
C THR A 168 -27.36 21.93 0.45
N GLY A 169 -26.17 21.78 -0.15
CA GLY A 169 -25.00 22.61 0.13
C GLY A 169 -24.36 22.39 1.51
N ALA A 170 -24.81 21.41 2.30
CA ALA A 170 -24.25 21.14 3.64
C ALA A 170 -22.76 20.79 3.58
N LEU A 171 -22.39 19.82 2.72
CA LEU A 171 -20.99 19.43 2.51
C LEU A 171 -20.14 20.59 1.96
N ARG A 172 -20.68 21.36 1.00
CA ARG A 172 -20.01 22.57 0.47
C ARG A 172 -19.67 23.55 1.59
N LYS A 173 -20.64 23.86 2.47
CA LYS A 173 -20.44 24.81 3.58
C LYS A 173 -19.39 24.30 4.56
N ALA A 174 -19.48 23.03 4.97
CA ALA A 174 -18.53 22.41 5.89
C ALA A 174 -17.10 22.40 5.31
N VAL A 175 -16.93 21.95 4.06
CA VAL A 175 -15.63 21.93 3.37
C VAL A 175 -15.06 23.34 3.26
N GLN A 176 -15.83 24.33 2.80
CA GLN A 176 -15.34 25.71 2.70
C GLN A 176 -15.00 26.35 4.05
N GLN A 177 -15.69 25.96 5.13
CA GLN A 177 -15.36 26.42 6.47
C GLN A 177 -14.03 25.81 6.94
N TYR A 178 -13.85 24.50 6.75
CA TYR A 178 -12.63 23.80 7.11
C TYR A 178 -11.41 24.34 6.32
N LEU A 179 -11.53 24.50 4.99
CA LEU A 179 -10.45 25.02 4.14
C LEU A 179 -10.02 26.45 4.52
N ARG A 180 -10.95 27.28 5.01
CA ARG A 180 -10.62 28.64 5.49
C ARG A 180 -9.80 28.66 6.78
N GLN A 181 -9.93 27.63 7.60
CA GLN A 181 -9.24 27.53 8.89
C GLN A 181 -7.91 26.77 8.77
N SER A 182 -7.74 25.97 7.71
CA SER A 182 -6.58 25.13 7.55
C SER A 182 -5.32 25.94 7.16
N PRO A 183 -4.20 25.80 7.90
CA PRO A 183 -2.97 26.52 7.61
C PRO A 183 -2.25 26.00 6.36
N TYR A 184 -2.62 24.83 5.85
CA TYR A 184 -1.99 24.18 4.70
C TYR A 184 -2.52 24.67 3.34
N ILE A 185 -3.67 25.34 3.36
CA ILE A 185 -4.33 25.83 2.16
C ILE A 185 -3.79 27.22 1.81
N LYS A 186 -3.37 27.39 0.56
CA LYS A 186 -2.95 28.68 0.01
C LYS A 186 -4.17 29.45 -0.49
N SER A 187 -5.01 28.81 -1.29
CA SER A 187 -6.24 29.40 -1.82
C SER A 187 -7.29 28.33 -2.11
N HIS A 188 -8.56 28.71 -2.18
CA HIS A 188 -9.63 27.83 -2.64
C HIS A 188 -10.72 28.63 -3.36
N ARG A 189 -11.33 28.01 -4.37
CA ARG A 189 -12.42 28.60 -5.15
C ARG A 189 -13.45 27.56 -5.55
N LEU A 190 -14.64 27.99 -5.94
CA LEU A 190 -15.61 27.11 -6.57
C LEU A 190 -15.16 26.73 -7.99
N GLY A 191 -15.67 25.61 -8.47
CA GLY A 191 -15.52 25.21 -9.86
C GLY A 191 -16.17 26.24 -10.79
N THR A 192 -15.63 26.35 -11.99
CA THR A 192 -16.19 27.14 -13.10
C THR A 192 -16.97 26.24 -14.06
N TYR A 193 -17.51 26.85 -15.13
CA TYR A 193 -18.20 26.11 -16.19
C TYR A 193 -17.27 25.04 -16.80
N GLY A 194 -17.72 23.78 -16.82
CA GLY A 194 -16.92 22.63 -17.26
C GLY A 194 -16.16 21.90 -16.15
N GLU A 195 -15.97 22.49 -14.98
CA GLU A 195 -15.28 21.87 -13.82
C GLU A 195 -16.24 21.24 -12.80
N GLY A 196 -17.54 21.55 -12.89
CA GLY A 196 -18.57 21.11 -11.96
C GLY A 196 -19.24 22.23 -11.16
N GLU A 197 -18.90 23.49 -11.45
CA GLU A 197 -19.50 24.70 -10.87
C GLU A 197 -19.57 24.63 -9.32
N ASP A 198 -20.74 24.95 -8.76
CA ASP A 198 -21.06 24.90 -7.33
C ASP A 198 -21.01 23.49 -6.71
N GLY A 199 -20.85 22.44 -7.50
CA GLY A 199 -20.72 21.06 -6.99
C GLY A 199 -19.29 20.67 -6.64
N VAL A 200 -18.33 21.55 -6.93
CA VAL A 200 -16.90 21.29 -6.84
C VAL A 200 -16.18 22.48 -6.21
N THR A 201 -15.16 22.20 -5.40
CA THR A 201 -14.23 23.19 -4.86
C THR A 201 -12.82 22.82 -5.30
N ILE A 202 -12.09 23.79 -5.86
CA ILE A 202 -10.69 23.65 -6.26
C ILE A 202 -9.82 24.29 -5.18
N VAL A 203 -8.78 23.57 -4.77
CA VAL A 203 -7.94 23.90 -3.63
C VAL A 203 -6.48 23.91 -4.05
N GLU A 204 -5.80 25.01 -3.75
CA GLU A 204 -4.36 25.19 -3.93
C GLU A 204 -3.68 25.05 -2.57
N LEU A 205 -2.68 24.16 -2.50
CA LEU A 205 -1.85 23.91 -1.32
C LEU A 205 -0.64 24.85 -1.27
N LYS A 206 -0.06 25.02 -0.08
CA LYS A 206 1.15 25.83 0.14
C LYS A 206 2.43 25.11 -0.24
#